data_AF-A0A4Q5UPX3-F1
#
_entry.id   AF-A0A4Q5UPX3-F1
#
_cell.length_a   1.000
_cell.length_b   1.000
_cell.length_c   1.000
_cell.angle_alpha   90.00
_cell.angle_beta   90.00
_cell.angle_gamma   90.00
#
_symmetry.space_group_name_H-M   'P 1'
#
loop_
_entity.id
_entity.type
_entity.pdbx_description
1 polymer ?
#
loop_
_entity_poly.entity_id
_entity_poly.type
_entity_poly.pdbx_seq_one_letter_code
_entity_poly.pdbx_strand_id
1 'polypeptide(L)' 'MAVHFHPLTIKKIKQETPECVSVSFDVPDQLSEEFLYKEGQNITLKATINGTELRRSYSLCTAPH' A
#
# COMPACT_ATOMS: atom_id res chain seq x y z
N MET A 1 15.13 -0.38 7.39
CA MET A 1 14.08 0.53 7.93
C MET A 1 13.71 1.48 6.82
N ALA A 2 12.49 1.42 6.30
CA ALA A 2 12.02 2.46 5.36
C ALA A 2 11.91 3.78 6.14
N VAL A 3 12.73 4.76 5.77
CA VAL A 3 12.88 6.02 6.52
C VAL A 3 11.82 7.05 6.12
N HIS A 4 11.12 6.81 5.00
CA HIS A 4 10.10 7.70 4.45
C HIS A 4 8.78 6.96 4.21
N PHE A 5 7.68 7.56 4.65
CA PHE A 5 6.32 7.16 4.32
C PHE A 5 5.68 8.25 3.48
N HIS A 6 5.08 7.87 2.35
CA HIS A 6 4.32 8.79 1.51
C HIS A 6 2.83 8.66 1.83
N PRO A 7 2.12 9.75 2.17
CA PRO A 7 0.68 9.71 2.32
C PRO A 7 0.04 9.51 0.94
N LEU A 8 -0.65 8.38 0.76
CA LEU A 8 -1.39 8.08 -0.46
C LEU A 8 -2.90 8.05 -0.18
N THR A 9 -3.68 8.46 -1.18
CA THR A 9 -5.13 8.37 -1.13
C THR A 9 -5.57 6.98 -1.55
N ILE A 10 -6.56 6.40 -0.86
CA ILE A 10 -7.19 5.16 -1.32
C ILE A 10 -8.03 5.48 -2.55
N LYS A 11 -7.63 4.95 -3.70
CA LYS A 11 -8.36 5.11 -4.98
C LYS A 11 -9.59 4.23 -5.03
N LYS A 12 -9.45 2.99 -4.58
CA LYS A 12 -10.49 1.97 -4.66
C LYS A 12 -10.30 0.90 -3.60
N ILE A 13 -11.42 0.44 -3.04
CA ILE A 13 -11.48 -0.78 -2.25
C ILE A 13 -12.41 -1.73 -2.99
N LYS A 14 -11.93 -2.94 -3.27
CA LYS A 14 -12.70 -4.00 -3.92
C LYS A 14 -12.85 -5.15 -2.95
N GLN A 15 -14.10 -5.53 -2.66
CA GLN A 15 -14.38 -6.75 -1.91
C GLN A 15 -14.10 -7.96 -2.82
N GLU A 16 -13.18 -8.83 -2.42
CA GLU A 16 -12.90 -10.08 -3.16
C GLU A 16 -13.68 -11.25 -2.57
N THR A 17 -13.73 -11.33 -1.24
CA THR A 17 -14.47 -12.36 -0.48
C THR A 17 -15.08 -11.73 0.78
N PRO A 18 -15.96 -12.41 1.55
CA PRO A 18 -16.48 -11.86 2.80
C PRO A 18 -15.42 -11.43 3.82
N GLU A 19 -14.21 -12.02 3.73
CA GLU A 19 -13.11 -11.78 4.67
C GLU A 19 -11.90 -11.10 4.01
N CYS A 20 -11.97 -10.77 2.71
CA CYS A 20 -10.83 -10.23 1.96
C CYS A 20 -11.22 -9.04 1.08
N VAL A 21 -10.39 -8.00 1.13
CA VAL A 21 -10.49 -6.82 0.28
C VAL A 21 -9.16 -6.53 -0.40
N SER A 22 -9.23 -6.13 -1.67
CA SER A 22 -8.13 -5.52 -2.40
C SER A 22 -8.21 -4.01 -2.26
N VAL A 23 -7.11 -3.37 -1.89
CA VAL A 23 -7.02 -1.91 -1.76
C VAL A 23 -6.05 -1.38 -2.80
N SER A 24 -6.51 -0.41 -3.59
CA SER A 24 -5.69 0.30 -4.58
C SER A 24 -5.46 1.73 -4.11
N PHE A 25 -4.22 2.18 -4.18
CA PHE A 25 -3.82 3.55 -3.86
C PHE A 25 -3.69 4.38 -5.12
N ASP A 26 -3.96 5.68 -5.00
CA ASP A 26 -3.67 6.66 -6.04
C ASP A 26 -2.25 7.18 -5.81
N VAL A 27 -1.33 6.77 -6.68
CA VAL A 27 0.07 7.21 -6.65
C VAL A 27 0.19 8.41 -7.59
N PRO A 28 0.53 9.61 -7.07
CA PRO A 28 0.80 10.78 -7.91
C PRO A 28 1.96 10.52 -8.87
N ASP A 29 1.92 11.12 -10.07
CA ASP A 29 2.96 10.94 -11.10
C ASP A 29 4.37 11.24 -10.57
N GLN A 30 4.50 12.23 -9.68
CA GLN A 30 5.76 12.62 -9.04
C GLN A 30 6.40 11.51 -8.21
N LEU A 31 5.59 10.59 -7.68
CA LEU A 31 6.04 9.46 -6.87
C LEU A 31 6.10 8.15 -7.66
N SER A 32 5.66 8.14 -8.93
CA SER A 32 5.50 6.91 -9.69
C SER A 32 6.79 6.10 -9.81
N GLU A 33 7.95 6.76 -9.94
CA GLU A 33 9.26 6.10 -9.98
C GLU A 33 9.64 5.44 -8.66
N GLU A 34 9.27 6.04 -7.51
CA GLU A 34 9.55 5.50 -6.18
C GLU A 34 8.70 4.27 -5.84
N PHE A 35 7.52 4.15 -6.47
CA PHE A 35 6.61 3.02 -6.31
C PHE A 35 6.82 1.92 -7.36
N LEU A 36 7.84 2.02 -8.20
CA LEU A 36 8.29 0.89 -9.02
C LEU A 36 8.89 -0.19 -8.12
N TYR A 37 8.41 -1.42 -8.24
CA TYR A 37 8.83 -2.55 -7.43
C TYR A 37 9.17 -3.77 -8.29
N LYS A 38 9.94 -4.70 -7.72
CA LYS A 38 10.28 -6.00 -8.32
C LYS A 38 9.54 -7.12 -7.62
N GLU A 39 9.45 -8.29 -8.25
CA GLU A 39 8.83 -9.45 -7.60
C GLU A 39 9.48 -9.81 -6.26
N GLY A 40 8.67 -10.29 -5.32
CA GLY A 40 9.11 -10.63 -3.97
C GLY A 40 9.28 -9.44 -3.02
N GLN A 41 9.14 -8.20 -3.49
CA GLN A 41 9.13 -7.04 -2.60
C GLN A 41 7.78 -6.87 -1.88
N ASN A 42 7.83 -6.23 -0.72
CA ASN A 42 6.66 -5.88 0.08
C ASN A 42 6.70 -4.39 0.47
N ILE A 43 5.54 -3.86 0.84
CA ILE A 43 5.40 -2.50 1.34
C ILE A 43 4.98 -2.52 2.80
N THR A 44 5.27 -1.45 3.53
CA THR A 44 4.77 -1.25 4.89
C THR A 44 3.72 -0.15 4.88
N LEU A 45 2.51 -0.50 5.26
CA LEU A 45 1.44 0.46 5.48
C LEU A 45 1.47 0.95 6.92
N LYS A 46 1.24 2.25 7.07
CA LYS A 46 1.13 2.93 8.36
C LYS A 46 -0.23 3.59 8.45
N ALA A 47 -0.96 3.30 9.52
CA ALA A 47 -2.27 3.88 9.77
C ALA A 47 -2.45 4.17 11.26
N THR A 48 -3.15 5.26 11.58
CA THR A 48 -3.57 5.54 12.95
C THR A 48 -4.97 5.00 13.15
N ILE A 49 -5.11 4.00 14.01
CA ILE A 49 -6.40 3.35 14.33
C ILE A 49 -6.62 3.49 15.85
N ASN A 50 -7.76 4.05 16.25
CA ASN A 50 -8.08 4.29 17.67
C ASN A 50 -6.98 5.05 18.43
N GLY A 51 -6.37 6.06 17.79
CA GLY A 51 -5.27 6.85 18.38
C GLY A 51 -3.92 6.13 18.45
N THR A 52 -3.81 4.89 17.96
CA THR A 52 -2.56 4.12 17.95
C THR A 52 -2.00 4.04 16.54
N GLU A 53 -0.71 4.34 16.37
CA GLU A 53 -0.02 4.14 15.10
C GLU A 53 0.30 2.64 14.90
N LEU A 54 -0.32 2.05 13.89
CA LEU A 54 -0.09 0.67 13.48
C LEU A 54 0.73 0.64 12.20
N ARG A 55 1.70 -0.28 12.17
CA ARG A 55 2.53 -0.57 10.99
C ARG A 55 2.39 -2.05 10.65
N ARG A 56 2.08 -2.33 9.39
CA ARG A 56 1.88 -3.69 8.88
C ARG A 56 2.51 -3.82 7.50
N SER A 57 3.22 -4.92 7.30
CA SER A 57 3.83 -5.25 6.02
C SER A 57 2.84 -6.05 5.19
N TYR A 58 2.67 -5.66 3.93
CA TYR A 58 1.80 -6.32 2.96
C TYR A 58 2.60 -6.63 1.70
N SER A 59 2.43 -7.86 1.19
CA SER A 59 2.90 -8.21 -0.15
C SER A 59 1.98 -7.60 -1.19
N LEU A 60 2.57 -7.13 -2.29
CA LEU A 60 1.80 -6.60 -3.42
C LEU A 60 1.15 -7.77 -4.17
N CYS A 61 -0.15 -7.68 -4.41
CA CYS A 61 -0.91 -8.70 -5.15
C CYS A 61 -0.95 -8.45 -6.66
N THR A 62 -0.30 -7.38 -7.13
CA THR A 62 -0.22 -6.97 -8.53
C THR A 62 1.12 -7.36 -9.14
N ALA A 63 1.12 -7.74 -10.42
CA ALA A 63 2.36 -7.94 -11.17
C ALA A 63 3.05 -6.58 -11.41
N PRO A 64 4.39 -6.51 -11.36
CA PRO A 64 5.14 -5.27 -11.57
C PRO A 64 5.23 -4.90 -13.06
N HIS A 65 4.10 -4.72 -13.77
CA HIS A 65 4.06 -4.32 -15.19
C HIS A 65 2.80 -3.52 -15.53
#